data_AF-A0A951ZMB6-F1
#
_entry.id   AF-A0A951ZMB6-F1
#
_cell.length_a   1.000
_cell.length_b   1.000
_cell.length_c   1.000
_cell.angle_alpha   90.00
_cell.angle_beta   90.00
_cell.angle_gamma   90.00
#
_symmetry.space_group_name_H-M   'P 1'
#
loop_
_entity.id
_entity.type
_entity.pdbx_description
1 polymer ?
#
loop_
_entity_poly.entity_id
_entity_poly.type
_entity_poly.pdbx_seq_one_letter_code
_entity_poly.pdbx_strand_id
1 'polypeptide(L)'
;HDVLIINRRRIPVIYTKIEDLNKIYEQDGKSHPGFDCFVFHRSLIPKLDLGGICIGVPFFEISFSQNLFCYAKNLLWIKDGQQTFHIGMEIFKRRQPSEYYRYNRKQWQLIEKRLSPNMRIDKIPYADKNIIQRFLYWGLHPCFPIRLMLRLQWRKWLG
;
A
#
# COMPACT_ATOMS: atom_id res chain seq x y z
N HIS A 1 -11.36 -12.83 6.07
CA HIS A 1 -10.85 -11.46 5.87
C HIS A 1 -11.79 -10.70 4.96
N ASP A 2 -12.06 -9.41 5.21
CA ASP A 2 -12.88 -8.54 4.34
C ASP A 2 -12.04 -7.64 3.42
N VAL A 3 -10.73 -7.57 3.69
CA VAL A 3 -9.71 -6.96 2.84
C VAL A 3 -8.49 -7.88 2.76
N LEU A 4 -7.97 -8.06 1.56
CA LEU A 4 -6.66 -8.64 1.27
C LEU A 4 -5.82 -7.59 0.53
N ILE A 5 -4.57 -7.42 0.95
CA ILE A 5 -3.55 -6.70 0.19
C ILE A 5 -2.49 -7.73 -0.17
N ILE A 6 -2.19 -7.88 -1.46
CA ILE A 6 -1.33 -8.95 -1.97
C ILE A 6 -0.16 -8.31 -2.72
N ASN A 7 0.98 -8.25 -2.07
CA ASN A 7 2.18 -7.74 -2.71
C ASN A 7 2.65 -8.75 -3.75
N ARG A 8 2.87 -8.23 -4.97
CA ARG A 8 3.47 -8.98 -6.06
C ARG A 8 4.98 -9.13 -5.89
N ARG A 9 5.52 -10.18 -6.48
CA ARG A 9 6.97 -10.27 -6.75
C ARG A 9 7.33 -9.49 -8.01
N ARG A 10 8.53 -8.93 -8.05
CA ARG A 10 9.12 -8.32 -9.24
C ARG A 10 10.10 -9.30 -9.85
N ILE A 11 9.95 -9.56 -11.14
CA ILE A 11 10.79 -10.47 -11.91
C ILE A 11 11.44 -9.74 -13.10
N PRO A 12 12.58 -10.22 -13.63
CA PRO A 12 13.26 -9.56 -14.74
C PRO A 12 12.41 -9.42 -16.00
N VAL A 13 12.72 -8.42 -16.83
CA VAL A 13 12.00 -8.11 -18.09
C VAL A 13 12.37 -9.04 -19.26
N ILE A 14 12.89 -10.22 -18.96
CA ILE A 14 13.36 -11.19 -19.98
C ILE A 14 12.23 -12.05 -20.55
N TYR A 15 11.12 -12.18 -19.82
CA TYR A 15 9.96 -12.94 -20.25
C TYR A 15 9.05 -12.04 -21.07
N THR A 16 8.96 -12.34 -22.36
CA THR A 16 8.27 -11.49 -23.35
C THR A 16 7.26 -12.26 -24.19
N LYS A 17 7.18 -13.58 -24.01
CA LYS A 17 6.32 -14.45 -24.79
C LYS A 17 5.40 -15.27 -23.88
N ILE A 18 4.31 -15.78 -24.44
CA ILE A 18 3.31 -16.56 -23.69
C ILE A 18 3.93 -17.88 -23.19
N GLU A 19 4.85 -18.46 -23.95
CA GLU A 19 5.52 -19.73 -23.61
C GLU A 19 6.40 -19.60 -22.35
N ASP A 20 6.72 -18.36 -21.94
CA ASP A 20 7.47 -18.10 -20.72
C ASP A 20 6.59 -18.15 -19.45
N LEU A 21 5.26 -18.32 -19.56
CA LEU A 21 4.35 -18.31 -18.39
C LEU A 21 4.76 -19.31 -17.31
N ASN A 22 5.09 -20.56 -17.67
CA ASN A 22 5.52 -21.55 -16.68
C ASN A 22 6.80 -21.10 -15.96
N LYS A 23 7.77 -20.57 -16.71
CA LYS A 23 9.01 -20.02 -16.14
C LYS A 23 8.73 -18.82 -15.24
N ILE A 24 7.79 -17.96 -15.63
CA ILE A 24 7.35 -16.82 -14.83
C ILE A 24 6.79 -17.30 -13.49
N TYR A 25 5.98 -18.35 -13.47
CA TYR A 25 5.41 -18.90 -12.24
C TYR A 25 6.47 -19.58 -11.34
N GLU A 26 7.51 -20.17 -11.93
CA GLU A 26 8.64 -20.76 -11.20
C GLU A 26 9.69 -19.74 -10.74
N GLN A 27 9.76 -18.57 -11.38
CA GLN A 27 10.82 -17.58 -11.13
C GLN A 27 10.67 -16.86 -9.79
N ASP A 28 11.63 -17.08 -8.89
CA ASP A 28 11.79 -16.26 -7.68
C ASP A 28 11.96 -14.78 -8.02
N GLY A 29 11.33 -13.92 -7.23
CA GLY A 29 11.35 -12.47 -7.46
C GLY A 29 11.62 -11.69 -6.18
N LYS A 30 11.78 -10.37 -6.33
CA LYS A 30 11.90 -9.45 -5.19
C LYS A 30 10.54 -8.91 -4.80
N SER A 31 10.18 -8.96 -3.53
CA SER A 31 8.91 -8.40 -3.04
C SER A 31 8.78 -6.92 -3.41
N HIS A 32 7.55 -6.50 -3.72
CA HIS A 32 7.22 -5.10 -3.96
C HIS A 32 7.31 -4.31 -2.64
N PRO A 33 7.99 -3.14 -2.62
CA PRO A 33 8.24 -2.41 -1.37
C PRO A 33 7.02 -1.64 -0.85
N GLY A 34 6.01 -1.38 -1.70
CA GLY A 34 4.75 -0.76 -1.33
C GLY A 34 3.59 -1.76 -1.25
N PHE A 35 2.36 -1.27 -1.23
CA PHE A 35 1.16 -2.12 -1.29
C PHE A 35 0.69 -2.31 -2.72
N ASP A 36 0.33 -3.54 -3.06
CA ASP A 36 -0.22 -3.86 -4.38
C ASP A 36 -1.39 -4.83 -4.27
N CYS A 37 -2.13 -5.00 -5.37
CA CYS A 37 -3.30 -5.85 -5.55
C CYS A 37 -4.27 -5.84 -4.34
N PHE A 38 -5.29 -5.01 -4.46
CA PHE A 38 -6.27 -4.81 -3.41
C PHE A 38 -7.54 -5.60 -3.70
N VAL A 39 -7.85 -6.57 -2.85
CA VAL A 39 -9.12 -7.32 -2.88
C VAL A 39 -9.93 -6.93 -1.66
N PHE A 40 -11.14 -6.45 -1.84
CA PHE A 40 -11.96 -5.99 -0.73
C PHE A 40 -13.44 -6.13 -1.04
N HIS A 41 -14.25 -6.29 0.00
CA HIS A 41 -15.69 -6.42 -0.17
C HIS A 41 -16.32 -5.09 -0.66
N ARG A 42 -17.21 -5.16 -1.66
CA ARG A 42 -17.87 -3.99 -2.27
C ARG A 42 -18.57 -3.05 -1.27
N SER A 43 -18.98 -3.56 -0.11
CA SER A 43 -19.60 -2.76 0.95
C SER A 43 -18.67 -1.69 1.53
N LEU A 44 -17.36 -1.76 1.28
CA LEU A 44 -16.41 -0.75 1.70
C LEU A 44 -16.38 0.46 0.76
N ILE A 45 -16.75 0.31 -0.52
CA ILE A 45 -16.77 1.39 -1.53
C ILE A 45 -17.41 2.69 -1.01
N PRO A 46 -18.64 2.69 -0.45
CA PRO A 46 -19.28 3.93 0.01
C PRO A 46 -18.57 4.60 1.20
N LYS A 47 -17.62 3.91 1.85
CA LYS A 47 -16.84 4.47 2.97
C LYS A 47 -15.51 5.06 2.51
N LEU A 48 -15.03 4.66 1.33
CA LEU A 48 -13.71 5.07 0.86
C LEU A 48 -13.74 6.55 0.47
N ASP A 49 -12.76 7.29 0.98
CA ASP A 49 -12.44 8.64 0.56
C ASP A 49 -11.34 8.59 -0.49
N LEU A 50 -11.75 8.57 -1.76
CA LEU A 50 -10.82 8.53 -2.89
C LEU A 50 -10.41 9.93 -3.35
N GLY A 51 -11.11 10.98 -2.90
CA GLY A 51 -10.87 12.36 -3.34
C GLY A 51 -10.76 12.48 -4.87
N GLY A 52 -9.85 13.34 -5.33
CA GLY A 52 -9.52 13.46 -6.76
C GLY A 52 -8.28 12.68 -7.18
N ILE A 53 -7.84 11.66 -6.43
CA ILE A 53 -6.52 11.06 -6.69
C ILE A 53 -6.46 10.35 -8.05
N CYS A 54 -5.42 10.60 -8.83
CA CYS A 54 -5.21 9.98 -10.13
C CYS A 54 -4.60 8.58 -9.98
N ILE A 55 -5.17 7.60 -10.67
CA ILE A 55 -4.64 6.23 -10.77
C ILE A 55 -3.40 6.23 -11.66
N GLY A 56 -2.41 5.38 -11.35
CA GLY A 56 -1.16 5.28 -12.12
C GLY A 56 -0.13 6.38 -11.80
N VAL A 57 -0.46 7.28 -10.87
CA VAL A 57 0.41 8.35 -10.37
C VAL A 57 0.77 8.05 -8.91
N PRO A 58 1.98 8.38 -8.43
CA PRO A 58 2.37 8.17 -7.04
C PRO A 58 1.34 8.69 -6.02
N PHE A 59 1.38 8.16 -4.79
CA PHE A 59 0.43 8.36 -3.69
C PHE A 59 -0.93 7.67 -3.82
N PHE A 60 -1.29 7.10 -4.97
CA PHE A 60 -2.51 6.28 -5.10
C PHE A 60 -2.50 5.11 -4.11
N GLU A 61 -1.45 4.27 -4.15
CA GLU A 61 -1.28 3.10 -3.28
C GLU A 61 -1.34 3.47 -1.79
N ILE A 62 -0.76 4.62 -1.42
CA ILE A 62 -0.70 5.11 -0.03
C ILE A 62 -2.11 5.50 0.42
N SER A 63 -2.81 6.28 -0.40
CA SER A 63 -4.16 6.76 -0.08
C SER A 63 -5.15 5.60 -0.02
N PHE A 64 -5.02 4.65 -0.94
CA PHE A 64 -5.93 3.51 -1.03
C PHE A 64 -5.72 2.52 0.11
N SER A 65 -4.46 2.18 0.43
CA SER A 65 -4.15 1.33 1.59
C SER A 65 -4.61 1.96 2.91
N GLN A 66 -4.42 3.28 3.10
CA GLN A 66 -4.89 4.01 4.27
C GLN A 66 -6.42 3.96 4.44
N ASN A 67 -7.16 4.09 3.34
CA ASN A 67 -8.61 3.89 3.34
C ASN A 67 -8.99 2.50 3.85
N LEU A 68 -8.33 1.47 3.33
CA LEU A 68 -8.59 0.08 3.72
C LEU A 68 -8.21 -0.19 5.17
N PHE A 69 -7.07 0.33 5.66
CA PHE A 69 -6.70 0.21 7.07
C PHE A 69 -7.73 0.84 8.01
N CYS A 70 -8.37 1.93 7.58
CA CYS A 70 -9.42 2.59 8.36
C CYS A 70 -10.66 1.68 8.51
N TYR A 71 -11.18 1.19 7.38
CA TYR A 71 -12.52 0.60 7.32
C TYR A 71 -12.56 -0.93 7.33
N ALA A 72 -11.45 -1.61 7.09
CA ALA A 72 -11.38 -3.06 7.19
C ALA A 72 -11.75 -3.52 8.60
N LYS A 73 -12.57 -4.57 8.69
CA LYS A 73 -12.84 -5.28 9.94
C LYS A 73 -11.72 -6.28 10.24
N ASN A 74 -11.25 -6.97 9.21
CA ASN A 74 -10.22 -8.00 9.28
C ASN A 74 -9.39 -8.01 7.99
N LEU A 75 -8.28 -7.25 8.01
CA LEU A 75 -7.34 -7.12 6.91
C LEU A 75 -6.26 -8.20 6.98
N LEU A 76 -5.99 -8.85 5.85
CA LEU A 76 -4.81 -9.70 5.66
C LEU A 76 -3.86 -9.03 4.67
N TRP A 77 -2.59 -8.93 5.05
CA TRP A 77 -1.55 -8.51 4.12
C TRP A 77 -0.62 -9.69 3.81
N ILE A 78 -0.61 -10.09 2.55
CA ILE A 78 0.21 -11.16 2.00
C ILE A 78 1.41 -10.51 1.31
N LYS A 79 2.58 -10.59 1.94
CA LYS A 79 3.81 -9.91 1.46
C LYS A 79 4.47 -10.59 0.27
N ASP A 80 4.35 -11.91 0.20
CA ASP A 80 5.06 -12.76 -0.74
C ASP A 80 4.07 -13.65 -1.50
N GLY A 81 3.09 -13.01 -2.15
CA GLY A 81 2.15 -13.70 -3.02
C GLY A 81 2.86 -14.14 -4.30
N GLN A 82 2.99 -15.45 -4.51
CA GLN A 82 3.61 -16.00 -5.72
C GLN A 82 2.69 -15.91 -6.96
N GLN A 83 1.38 -15.71 -6.73
CA GLN A 83 0.36 -15.69 -7.77
C GLN A 83 0.30 -14.37 -8.54
N THR A 84 0.92 -13.29 -8.03
CA THR A 84 0.95 -11.99 -8.71
C THR A 84 2.40 -11.55 -8.92
N PHE A 85 2.70 -11.08 -10.13
CA PHE A 85 4.05 -10.64 -10.51
C PHE A 85 4.04 -9.37 -11.36
N HIS A 86 5.12 -8.60 -11.25
CA HIS A 86 5.46 -7.52 -12.19
C HIS A 86 6.65 -7.96 -13.03
N ILE A 87 6.47 -7.94 -14.35
CA ILE A 87 7.58 -8.06 -15.28
C ILE A 87 8.28 -6.70 -15.35
N GLY A 88 9.49 -6.64 -14.81
CA GLY A 88 10.24 -5.41 -14.58
C GLY A 88 10.70 -5.31 -13.12
N MET A 89 11.91 -4.81 -12.92
CA MET A 89 12.49 -4.62 -11.59
C MET A 89 12.31 -3.20 -11.06
N GLU A 90 11.80 -2.29 -11.88
CA GLU A 90 11.72 -0.87 -11.55
C GLU A 90 10.67 -0.63 -10.46
N ILE A 91 11.07 0.07 -9.39
CA ILE A 91 10.17 0.48 -8.30
C ILE A 91 9.44 1.77 -8.69
N PHE A 92 10.16 2.69 -9.32
CA PHE A 92 9.62 3.96 -9.80
C PHE A 92 10.01 4.14 -11.27
N LYS A 93 9.01 4.18 -12.14
CA LYS A 93 9.21 4.68 -13.50
C LYS A 93 8.88 6.17 -13.49
N ARG A 94 9.82 7.04 -13.84
CA ARG A 94 9.59 8.49 -14.00
C ARG A 94 8.77 8.77 -15.27
N ARG A 95 7.56 8.18 -15.35
CA ARG A 95 6.70 8.25 -16.53
C ARG A 95 5.67 9.37 -16.47
N GLN A 96 5.24 9.77 -15.26
CA GLN A 96 4.24 10.82 -15.12
C GLN A 96 4.84 12.25 -15.17
N PRO A 97 4.14 13.21 -15.80
CA PRO A 97 4.45 14.63 -15.67
C PRO A 97 4.44 15.11 -14.21
N SER A 98 5.28 16.10 -13.89
CA SER A 98 5.47 16.57 -12.51
C SER A 98 4.21 17.20 -11.88
N GLU A 99 3.31 17.72 -12.71
CA GLU A 99 2.04 18.29 -12.29
C GLU A 99 1.12 17.25 -11.61
N TYR A 100 1.03 16.05 -12.19
CA TYR A 100 0.23 14.95 -11.63
C TYR A 100 0.79 14.49 -10.29
N TYR A 101 2.12 14.42 -10.17
CA TYR A 101 2.76 14.09 -8.90
C TYR A 101 2.41 15.10 -7.80
N ARG A 102 2.52 16.41 -8.11
CA ARG A 102 2.19 17.48 -7.17
C ARG A 102 0.71 17.49 -6.82
N TYR A 103 -0.16 17.25 -7.81
CA TYR A 103 -1.59 17.15 -7.63
C TYR A 103 -1.97 15.97 -6.73
N ASN A 104 -1.51 14.75 -7.03
CA ASN A 104 -1.77 13.57 -6.21
C ASN A 104 -1.25 13.73 -4.78
N ARG A 105 -0.08 14.34 -4.60
CA ARG A 105 0.44 14.62 -3.26
C ARG A 105 -0.51 15.50 -2.46
N LYS A 106 -1.08 16.56 -3.07
CA LYS A 106 -2.08 17.42 -2.43
C LYS A 106 -3.38 16.66 -2.13
N GLN A 107 -3.86 15.86 -3.08
CA GLN A 107 -5.07 15.04 -2.89
C GLN A 107 -4.91 14.04 -1.75
N TRP A 108 -3.79 13.32 -1.71
CA TRP A 108 -3.46 12.40 -0.63
C TRP A 108 -3.45 13.09 0.73
N GLN A 109 -2.85 14.29 0.86
CA GLN A 109 -2.85 15.02 2.14
C GLN A 109 -4.26 15.38 2.62
N LEU A 110 -5.17 15.74 1.70
CA LEU A 110 -6.57 16.03 2.02
C LEU A 110 -7.30 14.76 2.48
N ILE A 111 -7.11 13.65 1.76
CA ILE A 111 -7.66 12.33 2.12
C ILE A 111 -7.13 11.89 3.48
N GLU A 112 -5.81 11.95 3.71
CA GLU A 112 -5.19 11.59 4.99
C GLU A 112 -5.79 12.40 6.15
N LYS A 113 -6.01 13.71 5.95
CA LYS A 113 -6.62 14.57 6.97
C LYS A 113 -8.05 14.14 7.31
N ARG A 114 -8.85 13.75 6.32
CA ARG A 114 -10.23 13.28 6.52
C ARG A 114 -10.32 11.88 7.11
N LEU A 115 -9.39 10.99 6.77
CA LEU A 115 -9.31 9.63 7.31
C LEU A 115 -8.72 9.57 8.72
N SER A 116 -7.76 10.45 9.03
CA SER A 116 -6.97 10.44 10.25
C SER A 116 -7.78 10.31 11.54
N PRO A 117 -8.94 10.99 11.74
CA PRO A 117 -9.74 10.85 12.96
C PRO A 117 -10.22 9.42 13.22
N ASN A 118 -10.50 8.66 12.17
CA ASN A 118 -11.03 7.29 12.25
C ASN A 118 -9.92 6.22 12.17
N MET A 119 -8.68 6.63 11.87
CA MET A 119 -7.57 5.70 11.68
C MET A 119 -7.04 5.22 13.03
N ARG A 120 -6.87 3.90 13.14
CA ARG A 120 -6.44 3.21 14.35
C ARG A 120 -5.08 2.58 14.14
N ILE A 121 -4.12 2.85 15.03
CA ILE A 121 -2.77 2.32 14.90
C ILE A 121 -2.74 0.78 14.97
N ASP A 122 -3.67 0.15 15.70
CA ASP A 122 -3.78 -1.31 15.81
C ASP A 122 -4.24 -2.02 14.53
N LYS A 123 -4.78 -1.26 13.55
CA LYS A 123 -5.16 -1.79 12.23
C LYS A 123 -4.07 -1.63 11.17
N ILE A 124 -2.99 -0.92 11.49
CA ILE A 124 -1.87 -0.71 10.56
C ILE A 124 -0.99 -1.98 10.56
N PRO A 125 -0.53 -2.47 9.40
CA PRO A 125 0.42 -3.57 9.37
C PRO A 125 1.62 -3.33 10.29
N TYR A 126 2.12 -4.41 10.90
CA TYR A 126 3.15 -4.42 11.97
C TYR A 126 2.67 -3.94 13.35
N ALA A 127 1.39 -3.62 13.54
CA ALA A 127 0.87 -3.24 14.85
C ALA A 127 0.94 -4.34 15.92
N ASP A 128 1.19 -5.60 15.55
CA ASP A 128 1.47 -6.71 16.45
C ASP A 128 2.89 -6.66 17.04
N LYS A 129 3.81 -5.93 16.40
CA LYS A 129 5.21 -5.83 16.84
C LYS A 129 5.38 -4.93 18.06
N ASN A 130 6.55 -5.00 18.70
CA ASN A 130 6.90 -4.05 19.77
C ASN A 130 7.16 -2.64 19.21
N ILE A 131 7.21 -1.64 20.08
CA ILE A 131 7.27 -0.22 19.67
C ILE A 131 8.50 0.11 18.82
N ILE A 132 9.67 -0.45 19.14
CA ILE A 132 10.92 -0.21 18.42
C ILE A 132 10.82 -0.83 17.01
N GLN A 133 10.40 -2.08 16.94
CA GLN A 133 10.21 -2.79 15.68
C GLN A 133 9.18 -2.09 14.79
N ARG A 134 8.07 -1.60 15.34
CA ARG A 134 7.07 -0.84 14.58
C ARG A 134 7.68 0.35 13.87
N PHE A 135 8.39 1.21 14.60
CA PHE A 135 9.00 2.40 14.00
C PHE A 135 10.12 2.07 13.02
N LEU A 136 10.87 0.98 13.24
CA LEU A 136 11.82 0.47 12.26
C LEU A 136 11.11 0.05 10.96
N TYR A 137 10.11 -0.82 11.05
CA TYR A 137 9.37 -1.30 9.88
C TYR A 137 8.61 -0.17 9.18
N TRP A 138 7.95 0.72 9.93
CA TRP A 138 7.24 1.86 9.36
C TRP A 138 8.17 2.88 8.73
N GLY A 139 9.32 3.17 9.36
CA GLY A 139 10.31 4.12 8.84
C GLY A 139 10.96 3.65 7.54
N LEU A 140 11.13 2.33 7.36
CA LEU A 140 11.70 1.74 6.16
C LEU A 140 10.68 1.55 5.02
N HIS A 141 9.38 1.63 5.31
CA HIS A 141 8.34 1.33 4.33
C HIS A 141 7.83 2.60 3.62
N PRO A 142 7.83 2.65 2.28
CA PRO A 142 7.50 3.86 1.53
C PRO A 142 6.05 4.33 1.72
N CYS A 143 5.12 3.42 2.01
CA CYS A 143 3.70 3.75 2.18
C CYS A 143 3.30 4.14 3.61
N PHE A 144 4.24 4.20 4.57
CA PHE A 144 3.95 4.61 5.95
C PHE A 144 4.59 5.98 6.26
N PRO A 145 3.84 7.08 6.11
CA PRO A 145 4.34 8.40 6.49
C PRO A 145 4.65 8.42 7.99
N ILE A 146 5.92 8.58 8.34
CA ILE A 146 6.36 8.48 9.75
C ILE A 146 5.63 9.48 10.66
N ARG A 147 5.31 10.68 10.15
CA ARG A 147 4.54 11.70 10.88
C ARG A 147 3.12 11.22 11.21
N LEU A 148 2.47 10.50 10.29
CA LEU A 148 1.16 9.91 10.52
C LEU A 148 1.27 8.82 11.60
N MET A 149 2.26 7.93 11.50
CA MET A 149 2.47 6.84 12.47
C MET A 149 2.73 7.37 13.88
N LEU A 150 3.60 8.37 14.02
CA LEU A 150 3.85 9.05 15.30
C LEU A 150 2.58 9.65 15.89
N ARG A 151 1.79 10.36 15.08
CA ARG A 151 0.52 10.97 15.53
C ARG A 151 -0.48 9.92 16.00
N LEU A 152 -0.61 8.80 15.29
CA LEU A 152 -1.53 7.72 15.66
C LEU A 152 -1.05 6.98 16.92
N GLN A 153 0.25 6.77 17.06
CA GLN A 153 0.84 6.16 18.25
C GLN A 153 0.65 7.06 19.49
N TRP A 154 0.85 8.37 19.33
CA TRP A 154 0.56 9.36 20.37
C TRP A 154 -0.91 9.35 20.79
N ARG A 155 -1.84 9.36 19.83
CA ARG A 155 -3.28 9.24 20.11
C ARG A 155 -3.64 7.96 20.88
N LYS A 156 -2.96 6.84 20.61
CA LYS A 156 -3.16 5.60 21.37
C LYS A 156 -2.67 5.70 22.82
N TRP A 157 -1.63 6.48 23.10
CA TRP A 157 -1.13 6.70 24.46
C TRP A 157 -1.97 7.69 25.25
N LEU A 158 -2.54 8.69 24.58
CA LEU A 158 -3.51 9.61 25.19
C LEU A 158 -4.91 9.01 25.35
N GLY A 159 -5.12 7.77 24.87
CA GLY A 159 -6.40 7.07 24.90
C GLY A 159 -6.93 6.92 26.32
#